data_AF-A0A7S3VDC1-F1
#
_entry.id   AF-A0A7S3VDC1-F1
#
_cell.length_a   1.000
_cell.length_b   1.000
_cell.length_c   1.000
_cell.angle_alpha   90.00
_cell.angle_beta   90.00
_cell.angle_gamma   90.00
#
_symmetry.space_group_name_H-M   'P 1'
#
loop_
_entity.id
_entity.type
_entity.pdbx_description
1 polymer ?
#
loop_
_entity_poly.entity_id
_entity_poly.type
_entity_poly.pdbx_seq_one_letter_code
_entity_poly.pdbx_strand_id
1 'polypeptide(L)'
;MSVVRSITMDSWTHKNVLAMLEGGNKQLGDFFSRHGLSSSETHSHSPTINTSAHTHSSHDDSNVNAIVDRYQTNAALFYKKNLSDHVDRVEKSGEYKGRDHSRKKNQKNKNSSNRRGRKQLRAEGGKEVEVKV
;
A
#
# COMPACT_ATOMS: atom_id res chain seq x y z
N MET A 1 15.26 1.22 10.98
CA MET A 1 16.08 -0.01 10.94
C MET A 1 15.60 -0.95 9.83
N SER A 2 16.38 -1.03 8.75
CA SER A 2 16.26 -2.02 7.67
C SER A 2 17.11 -3.27 8.00
N VAL A 3 16.78 -4.40 7.38
CA VAL A 3 17.55 -5.65 7.50
C VAL A 3 17.89 -6.10 6.08
N VAL A 4 19.16 -6.37 5.81
CA VAL A 4 19.66 -6.76 4.49
C VAL A 4 20.17 -8.20 4.56
N ARG A 5 19.85 -9.00 3.56
CA ARG A 5 20.32 -10.39 3.39
C ARG A 5 20.63 -10.68 1.93
N SER A 6 21.63 -11.51 1.68
CA SER A 6 22.01 -12.05 0.37
C SER A 6 21.10 -13.19 -0.04
N ILE A 7 20.63 -13.18 -1.29
CA ILE A 7 19.76 -14.24 -1.84
C ILE A 7 20.50 -15.58 -1.90
N THR A 8 21.78 -15.60 -2.25
CA THR A 8 22.53 -16.83 -2.53
C THR A 8 23.37 -17.33 -1.35
N MET A 9 23.76 -16.44 -0.43
CA MET A 9 24.71 -16.77 0.63
C MET A 9 24.07 -16.94 2.00
N ASP A 10 22.95 -16.27 2.27
CA ASP A 10 22.30 -16.33 3.57
C ASP A 10 21.24 -17.43 3.64
N SER A 11 21.04 -17.96 4.84
CA SER A 11 19.91 -18.83 5.13
C SER A 11 18.62 -18.01 5.24
N TRP A 12 17.55 -18.55 4.66
CA TRP A 12 16.25 -17.89 4.62
C TRP A 12 15.27 -18.62 5.53
N THR A 13 14.71 -17.89 6.50
CA THR A 13 13.58 -18.41 7.28
C THR A 13 12.31 -18.38 6.42
N HIS A 14 11.36 -19.26 6.74
CA HIS A 14 10.07 -19.29 6.04
C HIS A 14 9.38 -17.91 6.02
N LYS A 15 9.39 -17.20 7.16
CA LYS A 15 8.89 -15.81 7.27
C LYS A 15 9.56 -14.84 6.30
N ASN A 16 10.88 -14.91 6.15
CA ASN A 16 11.60 -14.01 5.26
C ASN A 16 11.20 -14.26 3.79
N VAL A 17 11.05 -15.53 3.41
CA VAL A 17 10.56 -15.90 2.07
C VAL A 17 9.15 -15.39 1.86
N LEU A 18 8.24 -15.59 2.82
CA LEU A 18 6.88 -15.07 2.76
C LEU A 18 6.83 -13.54 2.67
N ALA A 19 7.69 -12.83 3.40
CA ALA A 19 7.78 -11.38 3.33
C ALA A 19 8.20 -10.88 1.94
N MET A 20 9.11 -11.61 1.26
CA MET A 20 9.48 -11.30 -0.12
C MET A 20 8.32 -11.56 -1.10
N LEU A 21 7.62 -12.69 -0.96
CA LEU A 21 6.51 -13.07 -1.84
C LEU A 21 5.26 -12.20 -1.67
N GLU A 22 4.88 -11.89 -0.42
CA GLU A 22 3.70 -11.09 -0.12
C GLU A 22 3.93 -9.59 -0.26
N GLY A 23 5.19 -9.15 -0.20
CA GLY A 23 5.61 -7.77 -0.38
C GLY A 23 6.04 -7.47 -1.83
N GLY A 24 7.35 -7.33 -2.00
CA GLY A 24 8.01 -7.00 -3.25
C GLY A 24 8.09 -5.50 -3.57
N ASN A 25 9.06 -5.15 -4.42
CA ASN A 25 9.39 -3.77 -4.77
C ASN A 25 8.21 -3.02 -5.40
N LYS A 26 7.42 -3.69 -6.26
CA LYS A 26 6.24 -3.08 -6.89
C LYS A 26 5.22 -2.60 -5.84
N GLN A 27 4.90 -3.43 -4.86
CA GLN A 27 3.92 -3.07 -3.83
C GLN A 27 4.39 -1.91 -2.97
N LEU A 28 5.68 -1.92 -2.60
CA LEU A 28 6.29 -0.87 -1.81
C LEU A 28 6.34 0.46 -2.59
N GLY A 29 6.71 0.40 -3.87
CA GLY A 29 6.68 1.55 -4.79
C GLY A 29 5.28 2.13 -4.94
N ASP A 30 4.28 1.30 -5.21
CA ASP A 30 2.87 1.71 -5.31
C ASP A 30 2.38 2.31 -3.97
N PHE A 31 2.80 1.74 -2.83
CA PHE A 31 2.45 2.25 -1.51
C PHE A 31 3.05 3.64 -1.27
N PHE A 32 4.34 3.83 -1.53
CA PHE A 32 5.00 5.11 -1.34
C PHE A 32 4.48 6.19 -2.29
N SER A 33 4.19 5.85 -3.55
CA SER A 33 3.60 6.80 -4.51
C SER A 33 2.26 7.34 -4.02
N ARG A 34 1.41 6.48 -3.44
CA ARG A 34 0.12 6.90 -2.83
C ARG A 34 0.27 7.76 -1.58
N HIS A 35 1.42 7.74 -0.92
CA HIS A 35 1.70 8.51 0.29
C HIS A 35 2.59 9.74 0.02
N GLY A 36 2.79 10.12 -1.25
CA GLY A 36 3.65 11.26 -1.62
C GLY A 36 5.13 11.05 -1.32
N LEU A 37 5.55 9.79 -1.19
CA LEU A 37 6.93 9.39 -0.88
C LEU A 37 7.62 8.78 -2.10
N SER A 38 7.14 9.00 -3.33
CA SER A 38 7.91 8.58 -4.51
C SER A 38 9.20 9.39 -4.56
N SER A 39 10.36 8.71 -4.55
CA SER A 39 11.62 9.34 -4.94
C SER A 39 11.38 9.97 -6.31
N SER A 40 11.46 11.29 -6.38
CA SER A 40 11.23 12.05 -7.61
C SER A 40 12.34 11.66 -8.60
N GLU A 41 12.11 10.62 -9.40
CA GLU A 41 12.73 10.55 -10.71
C GLU A 41 12.08 11.66 -11.52
N THR A 42 12.80 12.79 -11.55
CA THR A 42 12.89 13.71 -12.69
C THR A 42 11.70 13.64 -13.64
N HIS A 43 10.80 14.61 -13.51
CA HIS A 43 10.00 15.05 -14.65
C HIS A 43 10.95 15.32 -15.82
N SER A 44 11.07 14.35 -16.71
CA SER A 44 11.53 14.52 -18.07
C SER A 44 10.46 15.34 -18.79
N HIS A 45 10.43 16.64 -18.50
CA HIS A 45 9.84 17.64 -19.36
C HIS A 45 10.99 18.39 -20.04
N SER A 46 11.28 18.00 -21.28
CA SER A 46 11.79 18.91 -22.30
C SER A 46 10.85 18.73 -23.50
N PRO A 47 10.35 19.79 -24.15
CA PRO A 47 11.08 21.01 -24.50
C PRO A 47 10.45 22.25 -23.80
N THR A 48 11.12 23.36 -23.50
CA THR A 48 11.82 24.29 -24.41
C THR A 48 12.42 25.40 -23.52
N ILE A 49 13.69 25.73 -23.76
CA ILE A 49 14.42 27.00 -23.60
C ILE A 49 13.67 28.15 -22.88
N ASN A 50 14.20 28.63 -21.74
CA ASN A 50 14.60 30.04 -21.54
C ASN A 50 15.12 30.37 -20.11
N THR A 51 16.30 30.99 -20.11
CA THR A 51 16.77 32.05 -19.19
C THR A 51 17.32 31.68 -17.80
N SER A 52 18.64 31.50 -17.78
CA SER A 52 19.62 31.95 -16.78
C SER A 52 19.16 32.24 -15.34
N ALA A 53 19.47 31.32 -14.43
CA ALA A 53 19.87 31.67 -13.08
C ALA A 53 20.97 30.70 -12.60
N HIS A 54 22.13 31.25 -12.27
CA HIS A 54 23.21 30.57 -11.58
C HIS A 54 22.72 29.94 -10.27
N THR A 55 22.93 28.64 -10.09
CA THR A 55 23.13 28.06 -8.76
C THR A 55 24.05 26.85 -8.86
N HIS A 56 25.00 26.79 -7.93
CA HIS A 56 26.19 25.95 -7.95
C HIS A 56 25.87 24.45 -7.83
N SER A 57 26.53 23.66 -8.67
CA SER A 57 26.58 22.19 -8.61
C SER A 57 27.36 21.75 -7.37
N SER A 58 26.65 21.55 -6.25
CA SER A 58 27.17 20.91 -5.04
C SER A 58 26.97 19.39 -5.12
N HIS A 59 28.05 18.69 -4.79
CA HIS A 59 28.23 17.24 -4.80
C HIS A 59 27.05 16.43 -4.20
N ASP A 60 26.79 15.30 -4.85
CA ASP A 60 25.68 14.35 -4.72
C ASP A 60 25.68 13.55 -3.40
N ASP A 61 25.41 14.20 -2.26
CA ASP A 61 25.15 13.53 -0.95
C ASP A 61 23.68 13.62 -0.50
N SER A 62 22.87 14.44 -1.19
CA SER A 62 21.48 14.70 -0.82
C SER A 62 20.53 13.54 -1.13
N ASN A 63 20.84 12.74 -2.16
CA ASN A 63 19.98 11.64 -2.62
C ASN A 63 19.99 10.46 -1.63
N VAL A 64 21.15 10.10 -1.08
CA VAL A 64 21.27 9.02 -0.08
C VAL A 64 20.50 9.37 1.20
N ASN A 65 20.61 10.61 1.67
CA ASN A 65 19.84 11.08 2.82
C ASN A 65 18.33 11.08 2.54
N ALA A 66 17.89 11.51 1.35
CA ALA A 66 16.48 11.44 0.97
C ALA A 66 15.94 9.99 0.93
N ILE A 67 16.75 9.01 0.52
CA ILE A 67 16.40 7.59 0.56
C ILE A 67 16.28 7.11 2.01
N VAL A 68 17.26 7.45 2.86
CA VAL A 68 17.26 7.08 4.28
C VAL A 68 16.03 7.67 4.97
N ASP A 69 15.72 8.94 4.71
CA ASP A 69 14.56 9.64 5.26
C ASP A 69 13.24 8.99 4.83
N ARG A 70 13.12 8.60 3.56
CA ARG A 70 11.93 7.90 3.02
C ARG A 70 11.57 6.67 3.85
N TYR A 71 12.55 5.86 4.23
CA TYR A 71 12.36 4.63 5.01
C TYR A 71 12.19 4.86 6.52
N GLN A 72 12.42 6.09 7.00
CA GLN A 72 12.21 6.47 8.40
C GLN A 72 10.83 7.11 8.66
N THR A 73 10.09 7.44 7.59
CA THR A 73 8.75 8.01 7.71
C THR A 73 7.76 7.09 8.43
N ASN A 74 6.74 7.68 9.06
CA ASN A 74 5.62 6.93 9.68
C ASN A 74 4.93 5.99 8.68
N ALA A 75 4.83 6.39 7.41
CA ALA A 75 4.26 5.55 6.36
C ALA A 75 5.12 4.31 6.09
N ALA A 76 6.46 4.45 6.04
CA ALA A 76 7.37 3.31 5.90
C ALA A 76 7.29 2.36 7.10
N LEU A 77 7.23 2.90 8.32
CA LEU A 77 7.06 2.11 9.54
C LEU A 77 5.71 1.36 9.54
N PHE A 78 4.64 2.03 9.11
CA PHE A 78 3.32 1.44 8.95
C PHE A 78 3.34 0.30 7.93
N TYR A 79 3.98 0.49 6.78
CA TYR A 79 4.13 -0.56 5.77
C TYR A 79 4.86 -1.78 6.33
N LYS A 80 5.99 -1.56 7.00
CA LYS A 80 6.79 -2.62 7.62
C LYS A 80 5.97 -3.43 8.62
N LYS A 81 5.26 -2.75 9.52
CA LYS A 81 4.40 -3.39 10.53
C LYS A 81 3.30 -4.23 9.88
N ASN A 82 2.56 -3.65 8.93
CA ASN A 82 1.47 -4.36 8.26
C ASN A 82 1.96 -5.56 7.46
N LEU A 83 3.13 -5.46 6.82
CA LEU A 83 3.71 -6.60 6.10
C LEU A 83 4.06 -7.72 7.09
N SER A 84 4.65 -7.41 8.24
CA SER A 84 4.93 -8.38 9.29
C SER A 84 3.66 -9.08 9.79
N ASP A 85 2.65 -8.31 10.18
CA ASP A 85 1.37 -8.83 10.67
C ASP A 85 0.64 -9.66 9.60
N HIS A 86 0.81 -9.32 8.33
CA HIS A 86 0.28 -10.09 7.21
C HIS A 86 1.01 -11.41 7.02
N VAL A 87 2.34 -11.40 7.04
CA VAL A 87 3.16 -12.61 6.94
C VAL A 87 2.84 -13.59 8.07
N ASP A 88 2.71 -13.11 9.31
CA ASP A 88 2.34 -13.97 10.44
C ASP A 88 0.95 -14.62 10.25
N ARG A 89 0.00 -13.93 9.61
CA ARG A 89 -1.31 -14.51 9.28
C ARG A 89 -1.23 -15.53 8.16
N VAL A 90 -0.39 -15.29 7.16
CA VAL A 90 -0.19 -16.21 6.04
C VAL A 90 0.51 -17.48 6.53
N GLU A 91 1.55 -17.36 7.34
CA GLU A 91 2.25 -18.48 7.95
C GLU A 91 1.30 -19.34 8.80
N LYS A 92 0.49 -18.72 9.67
CA LYS A 92 -0.51 -19.41 10.49
C LYS A 92 -1.60 -20.11 9.66
N SER A 93 -1.84 -19.68 8.42
CA SER A 93 -2.81 -20.34 7.53
C SER A 93 -2.27 -21.65 6.95
N GLY A 94 -1.00 -21.98 7.19
CA GLY A 94 -0.34 -23.19 6.74
C GLY A 94 0.22 -23.00 5.33
N GLU A 95 -0.31 -23.75 4.38
CA GLU A 95 0.21 -23.79 3.02
C GLU A 95 0.08 -22.43 2.30
N TYR A 96 1.17 -21.99 1.70
CA TYR A 96 1.20 -20.75 0.93
C TYR A 96 0.46 -20.90 -0.40
N LYS A 97 -0.62 -20.12 -0.58
CA LYS A 97 -1.50 -20.18 -1.77
C LYS A 97 -1.35 -19.00 -2.72
N GLY A 98 -0.31 -18.19 -2.53
CA GLY A 98 -0.11 -16.97 -3.29
C GLY A 98 -0.90 -15.77 -2.77
N ARG A 99 -0.41 -14.59 -3.13
CA ARG A 99 -0.93 -13.29 -2.70
C ARG A 99 -2.38 -13.03 -3.12
N ASP A 100 -2.76 -13.43 -4.32
CA ASP A 100 -4.11 -13.21 -4.83
C ASP A 100 -5.17 -14.06 -4.12
N HIS A 101 -4.79 -15.21 -3.57
CA HIS A 101 -5.68 -16.04 -2.78
C HIS A 101 -6.11 -15.32 -1.48
N SER A 102 -5.17 -14.61 -0.84
CA SER A 102 -5.45 -13.80 0.36
C SER A 102 -6.43 -12.65 0.07
N ARG A 103 -6.26 -11.97 -1.08
CA ARG A 103 -7.15 -10.87 -1.51
C ARG A 103 -8.59 -11.32 -1.74
N LYS A 104 -8.79 -12.48 -2.36
CA LYS A 104 -10.13 -13.03 -2.66
C LYS A 104 -10.96 -13.30 -1.40
N LYS A 105 -10.33 -13.75 -0.31
CA LYS A 105 -11.03 -14.04 0.96
C LYS A 105 -11.60 -12.76 1.59
N ASN A 106 -10.85 -11.67 1.59
CA ASN A 106 -11.32 -10.39 2.12
C ASN A 106 -12.42 -9.73 1.27
N GLN A 107 -12.40 -9.90 -0.05
CA GLN A 107 -13.47 -9.38 -0.92
C GLN A 107 -14.82 -10.06 -0.66
N LYS A 108 -14.84 -11.38 -0.41
CA LYS A 108 -16.07 -12.10 -0.07
C LYS A 108 -16.74 -11.59 1.20
N ASN A 109 -15.94 -11.22 2.22
CA ASN A 109 -16.46 -10.68 3.49
C ASN A 109 -17.01 -9.25 3.36
N LYS A 110 -16.53 -8.43 2.42
CA LYS A 110 -17.07 -7.09 2.18
C LYS A 110 -18.39 -7.11 1.42
N ASN A 111 -18.59 -8.09 0.53
CA ASN A 111 -19.85 -8.22 -0.21
C ASN A 111 -21.01 -8.76 0.63
N SER A 112 -20.74 -9.49 1.71
CA SER A 112 -21.78 -10.02 2.59
C SER A 112 -22.32 -8.99 3.59
N SER A 113 -21.50 -8.03 4.04
CA SER A 113 -21.95 -6.97 4.97
C SER A 113 -22.86 -5.93 4.28
N ASN A 114 -22.64 -5.64 3.00
CA ASN A 114 -23.43 -4.64 2.28
C ASN A 114 -24.87 -5.10 1.95
N ARG A 115 -25.18 -6.40 2.07
CA ARG A 115 -26.54 -6.93 1.88
C ARG A 115 -27.45 -6.80 3.10
N ARG A 116 -26.90 -6.60 4.31
CA ARG A 116 -27.72 -6.46 5.54
C ARG A 116 -28.20 -5.04 5.80
N GLY A 117 -27.53 -4.01 5.29
CA GLY A 117 -27.94 -2.60 5.47
C GLY A 117 -29.11 -2.14 4.59
N ARG A 118 -29.43 -2.85 3.50
CA ARG A 118 -30.42 -2.37 2.50
C ARG A 118 -31.86 -2.88 2.72
N LYS A 119 -32.14 -3.69 3.75
CA LYS A 119 -33.48 -4.22 4.01
C LYS A 119 -34.33 -3.40 5.00
N GLN A 120 -33.82 -2.29 5.55
CA GLN A 120 -34.51 -1.53 6.61
C GLN A 120 -35.28 -0.27 6.18
N LEU A 121 -35.36 0.07 4.89
CA LEU A 121 -35.96 1.34 4.41
C LEU A 121 -37.27 1.18 3.60
N ARG A 122 -38.10 0.17 3.88
CA ARG A 122 -39.30 -0.06 3.04
C ARG A 122 -40.55 -0.58 3.75
N ALA A 123 -40.84 -0.05 4.95
CA ALA A 123 -42.02 -0.48 5.72
C ALA A 123 -42.73 0.61 6.53
N GLU A 124 -42.84 1.86 6.04
CA GLU A 124 -43.75 2.88 6.59
C GLU A 124 -44.10 3.85 5.45
N GLY A 125 -45.32 4.23 5.09
CA GLY A 125 -46.68 3.87 5.45
C GLY A 125 -47.56 4.77 4.56
N GLY A 126 -48.36 4.19 3.67
CA GLY A 126 -49.33 4.93 2.87
C GLY A 126 -50.54 5.27 3.74
N LYS A 127 -50.88 6.55 3.88
CA LYS A 127 -52.19 7.00 4.35
C LYS A 127 -52.81 7.92 3.32
N GLU A 128 -53.88 7.40 2.75
CA GLU A 128 -54.87 8.03 1.88
C GLU A 128 -55.59 9.15 2.66
N VAL A 129 -55.77 10.32 2.04
CA VAL A 129 -56.49 11.46 2.63
C VAL A 129 -57.84 11.55 1.92
N GLU A 130 -58.89 11.16 2.63
CA GLU A 130 -60.30 11.31 2.22
C GLU A 130 -60.74 12.76 2.45
N VAL A 131 -61.13 13.44 1.37
CA VAL A 131 -61.70 14.81 1.40
C VAL A 131 -63.22 14.67 1.44
N LYS A 132 -63.84 15.14 2.53
CA LYS A 132 -65.30 15.35 2.58
C LYS A 132 -65.63 16.80 2.23
N VAL A 133 -66.56 16.95 1.29
CA VAL A 133 -67.19 18.20 0.82
C VAL A 133 -68.30 18.59 1.78
#